data_AF-A0A150XZM1-F1
#
_entry.id   AF-A0A150XZM1-F1
#
_cell.length_a   1.000
_cell.length_b   1.000
_cell.length_c   1.000
_cell.angle_alpha   90.00
_cell.angle_beta   90.00
_cell.angle_gamma   90.00
#
_symmetry.space_group_name_H-M   'P 1'
#
loop_
_entity.id
_entity.type
_entity.pdbx_description
1 polymer ?
#
loop_
_entity_poly.entity_id
_entity_poly.type
_entity_poly.pdbx_seq_one_letter_code
_entity_poly.pdbx_strand_id
1 'polypeptide(L)'
;MKKLSIVILALLAFNCSNQKVDTKKALQDMKSQEIQVVSDVQIIEKAKEIGDSISAKLKVNLEEEKVVWTAVESADIEVKGFAFNEENSLEGKGKAIYEAYQYNSKNDIKSPGNVQFMEDTQFVLYSSAMVAEGKEVGMWYIKIPRKTIVLSVSQ
;
A
#
# COMPACT_ATOMS: atom_id res chain seq x y z
N MET A 1 -61.30 -29.77 -0.64
CA MET A 1 -60.04 -29.20 -1.16
C MET A 1 -58.87 -29.56 -0.23
N LYS A 2 -58.37 -30.81 -0.26
CA LYS A 2 -57.23 -31.25 0.59
C LYS A 2 -56.30 -32.29 -0.06
N LYS A 3 -56.54 -32.66 -1.33
CA LYS A 3 -55.76 -33.68 -2.05
C LYS A 3 -54.75 -33.11 -3.06
N LEU A 4 -54.66 -31.79 -3.20
CA LEU A 4 -53.79 -31.15 -4.20
C LEU A 4 -52.39 -30.75 -3.65
N SER A 5 -52.19 -30.76 -2.33
CA SER A 5 -50.93 -30.31 -1.71
C SER A 5 -49.80 -31.34 -1.68
N ILE A 6 -50.07 -32.63 -1.90
CA ILE A 6 -49.04 -33.69 -1.79
C ILE A 6 -48.23 -33.84 -3.10
N VAL A 7 -48.78 -33.40 -4.24
CA VAL A 7 -48.13 -33.55 -5.56
C VAL A 7 -46.97 -32.55 -5.77
N ILE A 8 -47.03 -31.39 -5.13
CA ILE A 8 -46.01 -30.33 -5.28
C ILE A 8 -44.71 -30.68 -4.53
N LEU A 9 -44.78 -31.46 -3.45
CA LEU A 9 -43.60 -31.83 -2.66
C LEU A 9 -42.76 -32.95 -3.32
N ALA A 10 -43.35 -33.73 -4.22
CA ALA A 10 -42.65 -34.81 -4.93
C ALA A 10 -41.83 -34.34 -6.14
N LEU A 11 -42.16 -33.16 -6.71
CA LEU A 11 -41.47 -32.61 -7.88
C LEU A 11 -40.13 -31.93 -7.55
N LEU A 12 -39.82 -31.69 -6.28
CA LEU A 12 -38.56 -31.06 -5.85
C LEU A 12 -37.44 -32.08 -5.57
N ALA A 13 -37.72 -33.39 -5.64
CA ALA A 13 -36.76 -34.43 -5.26
C ALA A 13 -35.83 -34.91 -6.42
N PHE A 14 -35.95 -34.37 -7.63
CA PHE A 14 -35.25 -34.89 -8.83
C PHE A 14 -34.04 -34.08 -9.33
N ASN A 15 -33.55 -33.09 -8.59
CA ASN A 15 -32.38 -32.28 -9.01
C ASN A 15 -31.05 -32.68 -8.36
N CYS A 16 -30.78 -33.98 -8.17
CA CYS A 16 -29.40 -34.46 -8.06
C CYS A 16 -28.77 -34.48 -9.45
N SER A 17 -28.34 -33.30 -9.91
CA SER A 17 -27.54 -33.14 -11.12
C SER A 17 -26.23 -33.91 -10.94
N ASN A 18 -26.03 -34.93 -11.77
CA ASN A 18 -24.82 -35.75 -11.83
C ASN A 18 -23.69 -35.00 -12.55
N GLN A 19 -23.51 -33.72 -12.22
CA GLN A 19 -22.53 -32.84 -12.82
C GLN A 19 -21.15 -33.28 -12.34
N LYS A 20 -20.38 -33.92 -13.23
CA LYS A 20 -19.00 -34.30 -12.95
C LYS A 20 -18.25 -33.04 -12.51
N VAL A 21 -17.76 -33.06 -11.28
CA VAL A 21 -16.96 -31.96 -10.72
C VAL A 21 -15.73 -31.81 -11.59
N ASP A 22 -15.57 -30.64 -12.18
CA ASP A 22 -14.36 -30.30 -12.92
C ASP A 22 -13.22 -30.16 -11.91
N THR A 23 -12.51 -31.26 -11.69
CA THR A 23 -11.40 -31.35 -10.74
C THR A 23 -10.26 -30.41 -11.08
N LYS A 24 -10.12 -29.97 -12.35
CA LYS A 24 -9.12 -28.96 -12.70
C LYS A 24 -9.53 -27.59 -12.18
N LYS A 25 -10.80 -27.21 -12.36
CA LYS A 25 -11.35 -25.97 -11.81
C LYS A 25 -11.29 -25.99 -10.27
N ALA A 26 -11.72 -27.08 -9.64
CA ALA A 26 -11.65 -27.23 -8.18
C ALA A 26 -10.20 -27.15 -7.66
N LEU A 27 -9.23 -27.73 -8.37
CA LEU A 27 -7.81 -27.64 -7.99
C LEU A 27 -7.24 -26.22 -8.18
N GLN A 28 -7.67 -25.49 -9.22
CA GLN A 28 -7.30 -24.09 -9.41
C GLN A 28 -7.91 -23.20 -8.32
N ASP A 29 -9.18 -23.43 -7.98
CA ASP A 29 -9.86 -22.72 -6.91
C ASP A 29 -9.17 -23.01 -5.56
N MET A 30 -8.78 -24.26 -5.29
CA MET A 30 -8.00 -24.63 -4.10
C MET A 30 -6.62 -23.96 -4.07
N LYS A 31 -5.90 -23.90 -5.19
CA LYS A 31 -4.61 -23.19 -5.29
C LYS A 31 -4.75 -21.68 -5.09
N SER A 32 -5.85 -21.09 -5.56
CA SER A 32 -6.15 -19.67 -5.35
C SER A 32 -6.54 -19.32 -3.92
N GLN A 33 -6.87 -20.32 -3.10
CA GLN A 33 -7.26 -20.17 -1.69
C GLN A 33 -6.13 -20.56 -0.71
N GLU A 34 -4.95 -20.93 -1.22
CA GLU A 34 -3.80 -21.22 -0.38
C GLU A 34 -3.28 -19.93 0.28
N ILE A 35 -3.15 -19.95 1.62
CA ILE A 35 -2.65 -18.81 2.38
C ILE A 35 -1.15 -18.67 2.05
N GLN A 36 -0.82 -17.71 1.20
CA GLN A 36 0.56 -17.40 0.86
C GLN A 36 1.24 -16.64 2.00
N VAL A 37 2.35 -17.18 2.49
CA VAL A 37 3.21 -16.48 3.46
C VAL A 37 4.12 -15.54 2.69
N VAL A 38 3.91 -14.23 2.86
CA VAL A 38 4.77 -13.20 2.26
C VAL A 38 5.89 -12.85 3.24
N SER A 39 7.15 -12.97 2.79
CA SER A 39 8.32 -12.63 3.60
C SER A 39 8.46 -11.11 3.78
N ASP A 40 9.14 -10.69 4.84
CA ASP A 40 9.40 -9.26 5.10
C ASP A 40 10.22 -8.61 3.97
N VAL A 41 11.12 -9.36 3.32
CA VAL A 41 11.88 -8.88 2.15
C VAL A 41 10.94 -8.56 0.99
N GLN A 42 10.02 -9.46 0.65
CA GLN A 42 9.03 -9.22 -0.40
C GLN A 42 8.13 -8.02 -0.07
N ILE A 43 7.79 -7.82 1.20
CA ILE A 43 7.01 -6.66 1.64
C ILE A 43 7.82 -5.38 1.45
N ILE A 44 9.10 -5.37 1.81
CA ILE A 44 9.99 -4.21 1.64
C ILE A 44 10.16 -3.87 0.16
N GLU A 45 10.46 -4.86 -0.67
CA GLU A 45 10.62 -4.69 -2.12
C GLU A 45 9.35 -4.15 -2.76
N LYS A 46 8.19 -4.74 -2.40
CA LYS A 46 6.92 -4.30 -2.97
C LYS A 46 6.49 -2.92 -2.48
N ALA A 47 6.72 -2.61 -1.21
CA ALA A 47 6.51 -1.26 -0.67
C ALA A 47 7.40 -0.24 -1.37
N LYS A 48 8.64 -0.60 -1.71
CA LYS A 48 9.54 0.24 -2.49
C LYS A 48 8.98 0.52 -3.89
N GLU A 49 8.53 -0.51 -4.62
CA GLU A 49 7.92 -0.33 -5.94
C GLU A 49 6.70 0.60 -5.91
N ILE A 50 5.80 0.39 -4.93
CA ILE A 50 4.60 1.22 -4.75
C ILE A 50 5.01 2.66 -4.41
N GLY A 51 5.95 2.83 -3.48
CA GLY A 51 6.44 4.13 -3.06
C GLY A 51 7.11 4.91 -4.18
N ASP A 52 7.99 4.26 -4.96
CA ASP A 52 8.64 4.85 -6.14
C ASP A 52 7.59 5.27 -7.20
N SER A 53 6.56 4.45 -7.42
CA SER A 53 5.48 4.76 -8.37
C SER A 53 4.61 5.95 -7.93
N ILE A 54 4.39 6.11 -6.63
CA ILE A 54 3.65 7.24 -6.07
C ILE A 54 4.52 8.49 -6.10
N SER A 55 5.75 8.42 -5.56
CA SER A 55 6.65 9.58 -5.44
C SER A 55 6.99 10.19 -6.79
N ALA A 56 7.12 9.38 -7.85
CA ALA A 56 7.33 9.85 -9.21
C ALA A 56 6.18 10.71 -9.77
N LYS A 57 4.96 10.60 -9.22
CA LYS A 57 3.78 11.38 -9.65
C LYS A 57 3.60 12.65 -8.83
N LEU A 58 4.28 12.76 -7.68
CA LEU A 58 4.18 13.92 -6.80
C LEU A 58 4.92 15.11 -7.40
N LYS A 59 4.36 16.29 -7.20
CA LYS A 59 4.95 17.55 -7.65
C LYS A 59 5.15 18.48 -6.46
N VAL A 60 6.27 19.18 -6.49
CA VAL A 60 6.64 20.19 -5.50
C VAL A 60 6.87 21.50 -6.24
N ASN A 61 6.24 22.57 -5.75
CA ASN A 61 6.45 23.92 -6.21
C ASN A 61 6.95 24.78 -5.04
N LEU A 62 7.71 25.82 -5.37
CA LEU A 62 8.14 26.84 -4.41
C LEU A 62 7.32 28.10 -4.66
N GLU A 63 6.48 28.47 -3.69
CA GLU A 63 5.69 29.70 -3.72
C GLU A 63 6.09 30.54 -2.51
N GLU A 64 6.68 31.72 -2.73
CA GLU A 64 7.07 32.64 -1.65
C GLU A 64 7.91 31.97 -0.53
N GLU A 65 8.89 31.14 -0.91
CA GLU A 65 9.75 30.34 -0.01
C GLU A 65 9.03 29.22 0.77
N LYS A 66 7.74 28.98 0.51
CA LYS A 66 6.99 27.85 1.04
C LYS A 66 6.93 26.70 0.04
N VAL A 67 7.00 25.49 0.57
CA VAL A 67 6.97 24.27 -0.23
C VAL A 67 5.53 23.83 -0.38
N VAL A 68 4.96 24.04 -1.56
CA VAL A 68 3.58 23.61 -1.87
C VAL A 68 3.63 22.28 -2.62
N TRP A 69 2.83 21.32 -2.17
CA TRP A 69 2.73 20.01 -2.81
C TRP A 69 1.29 19.57 -3.02
N THR A 70 1.07 18.77 -4.05
CA THR A 70 -0.23 18.16 -4.32
C THR A 70 -0.26 16.74 -3.73
N ALA A 71 -1.17 16.51 -2.78
CA ALA A 71 -1.45 15.18 -2.27
C ALA A 71 -2.10 14.33 -3.37
N VAL A 72 -1.61 13.10 -3.56
CA VAL A 72 -2.34 12.09 -4.31
C VAL A 72 -3.14 11.28 -3.31
N GLU A 73 -4.46 11.46 -3.31
CA GLU A 73 -5.34 10.63 -2.49
C GLU A 73 -5.50 9.26 -3.15
N SER A 74 -5.01 8.24 -2.46
CA SER A 74 -5.35 6.84 -2.70
C SER A 74 -6.11 6.36 -1.46
N ALA A 75 -7.23 5.67 -1.65
CA ALA A 75 -8.22 5.36 -0.61
C ALA A 75 -7.60 4.77 0.69
N ASP A 76 -6.48 4.06 0.58
CA ASP A 76 -5.82 3.41 1.70
C ASP A 76 -4.37 3.88 1.98
N ILE A 77 -3.77 4.72 1.12
CA ILE A 77 -2.36 5.14 1.26
C ILE A 77 -2.28 6.60 1.68
N GLU A 78 -1.64 6.85 2.82
CA GLU A 78 -1.45 8.19 3.35
C GLU A 78 -0.16 8.80 2.78
N VAL A 79 -0.28 9.86 1.99
CA VAL A 79 0.85 10.59 1.38
C VAL A 79 0.94 11.96 2.03
N LYS A 80 2.08 12.27 2.65
CA LYS A 80 2.39 13.58 3.24
C LYS A 80 3.74 14.08 2.76
N GLY A 81 3.86 15.39 2.56
CA GLY A 81 5.14 16.07 2.38
C GLY A 81 5.53 16.86 3.62
N PHE A 82 6.81 16.78 4.00
CA PHE A 82 7.37 17.56 5.11
C PHE A 82 8.53 18.40 4.60
N ALA A 83 8.33 19.72 4.54
CA ALA A 83 9.36 20.68 4.14
C ALA A 83 10.43 20.82 5.23
N PHE A 84 11.69 21.04 4.83
CA PHE A 84 12.81 21.16 5.78
C PHE A 84 12.82 22.46 6.58
N ASN A 85 12.14 23.49 6.10
CA ASN A 85 12.05 24.82 6.68
C ASN A 85 10.78 25.05 7.50
N GLU A 86 9.95 24.03 7.70
CA GLU A 86 8.70 24.12 8.45
C GLU A 86 8.72 23.23 9.69
N GLU A 87 8.04 23.67 10.75
CA GLU A 87 7.76 22.81 11.88
C GLU A 87 6.80 21.69 11.47
N ASN A 88 7.00 20.51 12.04
CA ASN A 88 6.16 19.35 11.78
C ASN A 88 5.89 18.56 13.06
N SER A 89 4.85 17.74 13.02
CA SER A 89 4.40 16.91 14.14
C SER A 89 4.95 15.49 14.09
N LEU A 90 6.09 15.24 13.41
CA LEU A 90 6.66 13.90 13.36
C LEU A 90 7.27 13.53 14.71
N GLU A 91 7.07 12.27 15.09
CA GLU A 91 7.63 11.68 16.30
C GLU A 91 8.26 10.31 15.99
N GLY A 92 9.00 9.76 16.96
CA GLY A 92 9.59 8.42 16.88
C GLY A 92 10.41 8.19 15.62
N LYS A 93 10.23 7.02 14.98
CA LYS A 93 10.94 6.66 13.74
C LYS A 93 10.72 7.66 12.61
N GLY A 94 9.51 8.22 12.47
CA GLY A 94 9.22 9.18 11.40
C GLY A 94 10.08 10.44 11.51
N LYS A 95 10.23 10.95 12.74
CA LYS A 95 11.11 12.09 13.04
C LYS A 95 12.57 11.77 12.75
N ALA A 96 13.07 10.62 13.20
CA ALA A 96 14.45 10.22 12.97
C ALA A 96 14.80 10.13 11.47
N ILE A 97 13.87 9.62 10.64
CA ILE A 97 14.05 9.57 9.19
C ILE A 97 14.07 10.99 8.61
N TYR A 98 13.12 11.84 8.99
CA TYR A 98 13.07 13.23 8.54
C TYR A 98 14.37 13.98 8.87
N GLU A 99 14.89 13.83 10.09
CA GLU A 99 16.14 14.47 10.52
C GLU A 99 17.34 13.96 9.72
N ALA A 100 17.38 12.68 9.36
CA ALA A 100 18.42 12.13 8.49
C ALA A 100 18.39 12.74 7.08
N TYR A 101 17.20 12.88 6.49
CA TYR A 101 17.01 13.56 5.21
C TYR A 101 17.40 15.04 5.27
N GLN A 102 17.00 15.73 6.34
CA GLN A 102 17.36 17.14 6.54
C GLN A 102 18.88 17.30 6.70
N TYR A 103 19.52 16.41 7.45
CA TYR A 103 20.98 16.38 7.59
C TYR A 103 21.65 16.13 6.24
N ASN A 104 21.20 15.16 5.47
CA ASN A 104 21.75 14.85 4.15
C ASN A 104 21.68 16.04 3.20
N SER A 105 20.52 16.70 3.11
CA SER A 105 20.33 17.91 2.31
C SER A 105 21.29 19.04 2.72
N LYS A 106 21.48 19.27 4.03
CA LYS A 106 22.43 20.28 4.56
C LYS A 106 23.90 19.98 4.24
N ASN A 107 24.24 18.74 3.94
CA ASN A 107 25.62 18.30 3.68
C ASN A 107 25.83 17.88 2.21
N ASP A 108 24.91 18.24 1.30
CA ASP A 108 24.93 17.87 -0.12
C ASP A 108 25.02 16.35 -0.37
N ILE A 109 24.48 15.55 0.55
CA ILE A 109 24.36 14.09 0.44
C ILE A 109 23.00 13.78 -0.16
N LYS A 110 22.98 12.96 -1.22
CA LYS A 110 21.71 12.49 -1.79
C LYS A 110 21.03 11.48 -0.87
N SER A 111 19.75 11.69 -0.62
CA SER A 111 18.97 10.76 0.20
C SER A 111 18.27 9.73 -0.69
N PRO A 112 18.67 8.43 -0.67
CA PRO A 112 17.97 7.40 -1.42
C PRO A 112 16.61 7.11 -0.80
N GLY A 113 15.66 6.69 -1.63
CA GLY A 113 14.36 6.21 -1.14
C GLY A 113 14.54 5.06 -0.13
N ASN A 114 13.82 5.14 0.98
CA ASN A 114 14.00 4.27 2.13
C ASN A 114 12.67 3.67 2.58
N VAL A 115 12.68 2.38 2.94
CA VAL A 115 11.51 1.61 3.35
C VAL A 115 11.73 1.04 4.74
N GLN A 116 10.80 1.29 5.64
CA GLN A 116 10.88 0.81 7.02
C GLN A 116 9.52 0.38 7.56
N PHE A 117 9.52 -0.65 8.42
CA PHE A 117 8.34 -1.01 9.20
C PHE A 117 8.09 0.00 10.32
N MET A 118 6.85 0.48 10.41
CA MET A 118 6.38 1.29 11.53
C MET A 118 6.27 0.44 12.80
N GLU A 119 6.23 1.09 13.97
CA GLU A 119 6.19 0.41 15.27
C GLU A 119 4.97 -0.50 15.43
N ASP A 120 3.83 -0.10 14.88
CA ASP A 120 2.60 -0.89 14.89
C ASP A 120 2.61 -2.07 13.91
N THR A 121 3.60 -2.16 13.01
CA THR A 121 3.74 -3.13 11.90
C THR A 121 2.55 -3.19 10.91
N GLN A 122 1.49 -2.43 11.15
CA GLN A 122 0.32 -2.32 10.29
C GLN A 122 0.64 -1.50 9.04
N PHE A 123 1.62 -0.61 9.14
CA PHE A 123 2.09 0.23 8.06
C PHE A 123 3.57 -0.02 7.76
N VAL A 124 3.88 0.10 6.47
CA VAL A 124 5.24 0.25 5.98
C VAL A 124 5.38 1.69 5.51
N LEU A 125 6.39 2.38 6.02
CA LEU A 125 6.73 3.72 5.61
C LEU A 125 7.72 3.65 4.45
N TYR A 126 7.34 4.24 3.32
CA TYR A 126 8.26 4.64 2.28
C TYR A 126 8.56 6.13 2.42
N SER A 127 9.84 6.48 2.33
CA SER A 127 10.31 7.87 2.35
C SER A 127 11.20 8.14 1.15
N SER A 128 11.14 9.36 0.62
CA SER A 128 11.99 9.81 -0.49
C SER A 128 12.16 11.34 -0.44
N ALA A 129 13.18 11.87 -1.11
CA ALA A 129 13.44 13.30 -1.08
C ALA A 129 12.39 14.08 -1.88
N MET A 130 11.93 15.20 -1.34
CA MET A 130 11.18 16.22 -2.09
C MET A 130 12.19 17.11 -2.80
N VAL A 131 12.18 17.12 -4.13
CA VAL A 131 13.12 17.91 -4.92
C VAL A 131 12.40 19.04 -5.63
N ALA A 132 12.83 20.28 -5.40
CA ALA A 132 12.40 21.46 -6.13
C ALA A 132 13.63 22.18 -6.69
N GLU A 133 13.58 22.55 -7.98
CA GLU A 133 14.69 23.22 -8.67
C GLU A 133 16.07 22.53 -8.52
N GLY A 134 16.05 21.19 -8.42
CA GLY A 134 17.28 20.39 -8.26
C GLY A 134 17.84 20.32 -6.85
N LYS A 135 17.16 20.89 -5.84
CA LYS A 135 17.54 20.84 -4.42
C LYS A 135 16.55 20.02 -3.61
N GLU A 136 17.06 19.26 -2.63
CA GLU A 136 16.22 18.56 -1.65
C GLU A 136 15.64 19.58 -0.66
N VAL A 137 14.35 19.86 -0.77
CA VAL A 137 13.62 20.86 0.05
C VAL A 137 12.75 20.24 1.13
N GLY A 138 12.65 18.92 1.17
CA GLY A 138 11.85 18.20 2.14
C GLY A 138 11.91 16.68 1.97
N MET A 139 10.98 16.00 2.62
CA MET A 139 10.83 14.55 2.59
C MET A 139 9.38 14.16 2.32
N TRP A 140 9.17 13.28 1.35
CA TRP A 140 7.92 12.56 1.19
C TRP A 140 7.80 11.46 2.24
N TYR A 141 6.64 11.38 2.85
CA TYR A 141 6.28 10.44 3.88
C TYR A 141 5.03 9.67 3.42
N ILE A 142 5.23 8.44 2.96
CA ILE A 142 4.22 7.62 2.33
C ILE A 142 3.96 6.39 3.21
N LYS A 143 2.85 6.40 3.94
CA LYS A 143 2.41 5.28 4.77
C LYS A 143 1.53 4.34 3.96
N ILE A 144 2.05 3.14 3.72
CA ILE A 144 1.38 2.10 2.93
C ILE A 144 0.89 1.02 3.91
N PRO A 145 -0.40 0.67 3.92
CA PRO A 145 -0.88 -0.43 4.74
C PRO A 145 -0.24 -1.75 4.32
N ARG A 146 0.24 -2.53 5.30
CA ARG A 146 0.83 -3.85 5.07
C ARG A 146 -0.12 -4.77 4.31
N LYS A 147 -1.42 -4.68 4.57
CA LYS A 147 -2.46 -5.42 3.85
C LYS A 147 -2.44 -5.14 2.35
N THR A 148 -2.35 -3.86 1.95
CA THR A 148 -2.29 -3.45 0.55
C THR A 148 -1.06 -4.04 -0.14
N ILE A 149 0.08 -4.05 0.55
CA ILE A 149 1.33 -4.62 0.04
C ILE A 149 1.19 -6.13 -0.15
N VAL A 150 0.76 -6.85 0.88
CA VAL A 150 0.60 -8.31 0.85
C VAL A 150 -0.34 -8.74 -0.29
N LEU A 151 -1.49 -8.07 -0.43
CA LEU A 151 -2.44 -8.37 -1.50
C LEU A 151 -1.87 -8.10 -2.91
N SER A 152 -0.91 -7.20 -3.03
CA SER A 152 -0.24 -6.89 -4.31
C SER A 152 0.93 -7.82 -4.64
N VAL A 153 1.43 -8.61 -3.68
CA VAL A 153 2.46 -9.65 -3.92
C VAL A 153 1.82 -10.94 -4.42
N SER A 154 0.60 -11.24 -3.98
CA SER A 154 -0.14 -12.46 -4.32
C SER A 154 -0.91 -12.42 -5.64
N GLN A 155 -0.88 -11.28 -6.35
CA GLN A 155 -1.49 -11.09 -7.68
C GLN A 155 -0.46 -11.27 -8.78
#